data_AF-A0A150GZS1-F1
#
_entry.id   AF-A0A150GZS1-F1
#
_cell.length_a   1.000
_cell.length_b   1.000
_cell.length_c   1.000
_cell.angle_alpha   90.00
_cell.angle_beta   90.00
_cell.angle_gamma   90.00
#
_symmetry.space_group_name_H-M   'P 1'
#
loop_
_entity.id
_entity.type
_entity.pdbx_description
1 polymer ?
#
loop_
_entity_poly.entity_id
_entity_poly.type
_entity_poly.pdbx_seq_one_letter_code
_entity_poly.pdbx_strand_id
1 'polypeptide(L)'
;MFGGLITLVTDMETQQFEFLHRQLRKLIVLSGARDHVSDFRQRIYWNVVDNVPGIKQQYPNISSFLSALEEEFKEFKARRIQARPLNGMFYAAVERLGLTRREWQQLKVISTDSVAAFHRKFTLEELQHEVFPPELEACRAVLVKAARKVAELNNLAQGAVADDDDDDGFF
;
A
#
# COMPACT_ATOMS: atom_id res chain seq x y z
N MET A 1 -8.03 -4.63 -34.11
CA MET A 1 -7.12 -5.79 -34.13
C MET A 1 -7.36 -6.70 -32.93
N PHE A 2 -8.54 -7.34 -32.84
CA PHE A 2 -8.88 -8.32 -31.80
C PHE A 2 -8.73 -9.79 -32.27
N GLY A 3 -8.58 -10.00 -33.58
CA GLY A 3 -8.50 -11.34 -34.18
C GLY A 3 -7.19 -12.09 -33.91
N GLY A 4 -6.08 -11.40 -33.61
CA GLY A 4 -4.77 -12.05 -33.38
C GLY A 4 -4.60 -12.65 -31.99
N LEU A 5 -5.38 -12.21 -31.00
CA LEU A 5 -5.35 -12.75 -29.64
C LEU A 5 -6.08 -14.10 -29.55
N ILE A 6 -7.10 -14.31 -30.38
CA ILE A 6 -7.86 -15.56 -30.43
C ILE A 6 -7.02 -16.67 -31.09
N THR A 7 -6.26 -16.35 -32.15
CA THR A 7 -5.39 -17.33 -32.83
C THR A 7 -4.17 -17.73 -32.00
N LEU A 8 -3.65 -16.83 -31.16
CA LEU A 8 -2.51 -17.14 -30.28
C LEU A 8 -2.89 -18.13 -29.17
N VAL A 9 -4.15 -18.11 -28.72
CA VAL A 9 -4.68 -19.01 -27.68
C VAL A 9 -4.96 -20.42 -28.22
N THR A 10 -5.23 -20.57 -29.52
CA THR A 10 -5.52 -21.88 -30.14
C THR A 10 -4.29 -22.74 -30.44
N ASP A 11 -3.09 -22.15 -30.53
CA ASP A 11 -1.83 -22.84 -30.87
C ASP A 11 -0.83 -22.93 -29.70
N MET A 12 -1.19 -22.44 -28.51
CA MET A 12 -0.35 -22.58 -27.31
C MET A 12 -0.50 -23.96 -26.68
N GLU A 13 0.63 -24.63 -26.45
CA GLU A 13 0.66 -25.83 -25.60
C GLU A 13 0.04 -25.51 -24.23
N THR A 14 -0.74 -26.44 -23.68
CA THR A 14 -1.51 -26.26 -22.42
C THR A 14 -0.66 -25.69 -21.28
N GLN A 15 0.61 -26.09 -21.19
CA GLN A 15 1.55 -25.60 -20.16
C GLN A 15 1.88 -24.10 -20.32
N GLN A 16 2.01 -23.62 -21.55
CA GLN A 16 2.28 -22.20 -21.83
C GLN A 16 1.05 -21.35 -21.52
N PHE A 17 -0.15 -21.87 -21.79
CA PHE A 17 -1.40 -21.18 -21.47
C PHE A 17 -1.61 -21.07 -19.95
N GLU A 18 -1.39 -22.15 -19.21
CA GLU A 18 -1.46 -22.13 -17.74
C GLU A 18 -0.43 -21.19 -17.11
N PHE A 19 0.78 -21.12 -17.68
CA PHE A 19 1.80 -20.18 -17.25
C PHE A 19 1.36 -18.73 -17.48
N LEU A 20 0.87 -18.40 -18.69
CA LEU A 20 0.40 -17.06 -19.03
C LEU A 20 -0.77 -16.64 -18.12
N HIS A 21 -1.74 -17.53 -17.90
CA HIS A 21 -2.87 -17.26 -17.02
C HIS A 21 -2.44 -17.00 -15.57
N ARG A 22 -1.45 -17.77 -15.05
CA ARG A 22 -0.86 -17.50 -13.73
C ARG A 22 -0.20 -16.13 -13.66
N GLN A 23 0.60 -15.75 -14.66
CA GLN A 23 1.25 -14.45 -14.69
C GLN A 23 0.23 -13.30 -14.79
N LEU A 24 -0.79 -13.46 -15.62
CA LEU A 24 -1.86 -12.47 -15.75
C LEU A 24 -2.63 -12.27 -14.43
N ARG A 25 -3.00 -13.36 -13.74
CA ARG A 25 -3.67 -13.28 -12.43
C ARG A 25 -2.80 -12.55 -11.41
N LYS A 26 -1.50 -12.86 -11.38
CA LYS A 26 -0.54 -12.17 -10.52
C LYS A 26 -0.48 -10.68 -10.80
N LEU A 27 -0.44 -10.27 -12.06
CA LEU A 27 -0.44 -8.86 -12.45
C LEU A 27 -1.73 -8.14 -12.03
N ILE A 28 -2.88 -8.79 -12.18
CA ILE A 28 -4.18 -8.24 -11.74
C ILE A 28 -4.16 -8.01 -10.23
N VAL A 29 -3.74 -9.01 -9.44
CA VAL A 29 -3.69 -8.90 -7.98
C VAL A 29 -2.71 -7.83 -7.52
N LEU A 30 -1.51 -7.79 -8.09
CA LEU A 30 -0.52 -6.75 -7.77
C LEU A 30 -1.04 -5.35 -8.10
N SER A 31 -1.67 -5.17 -9.27
CA SER A 31 -2.21 -3.88 -9.70
C SER A 31 -3.38 -3.44 -8.82
N GLY A 32 -4.34 -4.33 -8.53
CA GLY A 32 -5.52 -4.01 -7.72
C GLY A 32 -5.21 -3.81 -6.23
N ALA A 33 -4.13 -4.39 -5.72
CA ALA A 33 -3.66 -4.25 -4.34
C ALA A 33 -2.74 -3.04 -4.11
N ARG A 34 -2.06 -2.56 -5.15
CA ARG A 34 -1.03 -1.52 -5.10
C ARG A 34 -1.48 -0.27 -4.34
N ASP A 35 -2.66 0.25 -4.67
CA ASP A 35 -3.14 1.52 -4.14
C ASP A 35 -3.44 1.42 -2.64
N HIS A 36 -3.86 0.26 -2.13
CA HIS A 36 -4.03 0.04 -0.69
C HIS A 36 -2.71 0.13 0.07
N VAL A 37 -1.62 -0.37 -0.52
CA VAL A 37 -0.28 -0.23 0.07
C VAL A 37 0.16 1.23 0.03
N SER A 38 -0.13 1.95 -1.05
CA SER A 38 0.16 3.39 -1.18
C SER A 38 -0.58 4.22 -0.13
N ASP A 39 -1.87 3.99 0.03
CA ASP A 39 -2.69 4.70 1.02
C ASP A 39 -2.19 4.43 2.44
N PHE A 40 -1.81 3.18 2.74
CA PHE A 40 -1.27 2.84 4.05
C PHE A 40 0.08 3.55 4.29
N ARG A 41 0.98 3.64 3.29
CA ARG A 41 2.22 4.44 3.39
C ARG A 41 1.94 5.89 3.69
N GLN A 42 0.93 6.46 3.03
CA GLN A 42 0.54 7.83 3.27
C GLN A 42 0.03 8.03 4.70
N ARG A 43 -0.77 7.09 5.22
CA ARG A 43 -1.21 7.12 6.62
C ARG A 43 -0.05 6.95 7.61
N ILE A 44 0.96 6.13 7.30
CA ILE A 44 2.19 6.04 8.10
C ILE A 44 2.91 7.39 8.16
N TYR A 45 3.10 8.05 7.01
CA TYR A 45 3.76 9.36 6.96
C TYR A 45 3.01 10.40 7.79
N TRP A 46 1.68 10.52 7.63
CA TRP A 46 0.88 11.45 8.43
C TRP A 46 0.98 11.13 9.92
N ASN A 47 0.91 9.85 10.29
CA ASN A 47 1.08 9.45 11.68
C ASN A 47 2.47 9.81 12.25
N VAL A 48 3.54 9.79 11.44
CA VAL A 48 4.86 10.30 11.87
C VAL A 48 4.82 11.82 12.03
N VAL A 49 4.30 12.55 11.04
CA VAL A 49 4.17 14.02 11.07
C VAL A 49 3.42 14.50 12.31
N ASP A 50 2.31 13.85 12.66
CA ASP A 50 1.46 14.25 13.77
C ASP A 50 2.11 14.02 15.14
N ASN A 51 3.10 13.12 15.22
CA ASN A 51 3.71 12.71 16.49
C ASN A 51 5.15 13.19 16.67
N VAL A 52 5.80 13.67 15.61
CA VAL A 52 7.20 14.11 15.65
C VAL A 52 7.29 15.54 15.11
N PRO A 53 7.48 16.54 15.98
CA PRO A 53 7.66 17.93 15.57
C PRO A 53 8.83 18.07 14.59
N GLY A 54 8.67 18.89 13.56
CA GLY A 54 9.73 19.17 12.59
C GLY A 54 9.79 18.22 11.39
N ILE A 55 9.16 17.03 11.44
CA ILE A 55 9.21 16.08 10.32
C ILE A 55 8.57 16.66 9.06
N LYS A 56 7.45 17.37 9.18
CA LYS A 56 6.80 18.00 8.01
C LYS A 56 7.66 19.09 7.38
N GLN A 57 8.38 19.86 8.19
CA GLN A 57 9.29 20.91 7.70
C GLN A 57 10.51 20.28 7.01
N GLN A 58 11.08 19.22 7.59
CA GLN A 58 12.25 18.53 7.05
C GLN A 58 11.92 17.69 5.80
N TYR A 59 10.73 17.07 5.80
CA TYR A 59 10.22 16.22 4.72
C TYR A 59 8.80 16.67 4.34
N PRO A 60 8.67 17.65 3.41
CA PRO A 60 7.38 18.27 3.09
C PRO A 60 6.31 17.36 2.52
N ASN A 61 6.69 16.19 2.01
CA ASN A 61 5.76 15.23 1.43
C ASN A 61 6.27 13.79 1.61
N ILE A 62 5.38 12.84 1.35
CA ILE A 62 5.70 11.41 1.47
C ILE A 62 6.87 10.99 0.58
N SER A 63 7.00 11.57 -0.61
CA SER A 63 8.06 11.19 -1.55
C SER A 63 9.44 11.55 -1.00
N SER A 64 9.62 12.78 -0.49
CA SER A 64 10.89 13.18 0.12
C SER A 64 11.20 12.38 1.38
N PHE A 65 10.18 12.03 2.16
CA PHE A 65 10.34 11.18 3.34
C PHE A 65 10.78 9.75 2.97
N LEU A 66 10.16 9.13 1.95
CA LEU A 66 10.54 7.80 1.47
C LEU A 66 11.96 7.79 0.88
N SER A 67 12.33 8.82 0.12
CA SER A 67 13.70 8.99 -0.38
C SER A 67 14.71 9.10 0.75
N ALA A 68 14.38 9.82 1.84
CA ALA A 68 15.24 9.92 3.01
C ALA A 68 15.38 8.59 3.77
N LEU A 69 14.31 7.78 3.84
CA LEU A 69 14.38 6.42 4.39
C LEU A 69 15.29 5.50 3.57
N GLU A 70 15.28 5.64 2.25
CA GLU A 70 16.17 4.90 1.36
C GLU A 70 17.62 5.35 1.55
N GLU A 71 17.87 6.66 1.63
CA GLU A 71 19.21 7.20 1.83
C GLU A 71 19.78 6.78 3.20
N GLU A 72 18.98 6.87 4.27
CA GLU A 72 19.37 6.39 5.60
C GLU A 72 19.74 4.89 5.57
N PHE A 73 19.02 4.09 4.79
CA PHE A 73 19.38 2.68 4.62
C PHE A 73 20.72 2.50 3.88
N LYS A 74 20.98 3.29 2.84
CA LYS A 74 22.26 3.28 2.10
C LYS A 74 23.41 3.70 3.00
N GLU A 75 23.26 4.77 3.76
CA GLU A 75 24.29 5.26 4.69
C GLU A 75 24.57 4.26 5.81
N PHE A 76 23.54 3.61 6.35
CA PHE A 76 23.70 2.57 7.36
C PHE A 76 24.43 1.35 6.79
N LYS A 77 24.07 0.90 5.59
CA LYS A 77 24.77 -0.17 4.86
C LYS A 77 26.24 0.17 4.61
N ALA A 78 26.52 1.44 4.30
CA ALA A 78 27.87 1.97 4.12
C ALA A 78 28.61 2.24 5.45
N ARG A 79 27.98 1.95 6.61
CA ARG A 79 28.53 2.19 7.97
C ARG A 79 28.88 3.65 8.25
N ARG A 80 28.26 4.60 7.54
CA ARG A 80 28.43 6.05 7.78
C ARG A 80 27.63 6.54 8.97
N ILE A 81 26.50 5.88 9.24
CA ILE A 81 25.67 6.09 10.42
C ILE A 81 25.54 4.78 11.20
N GLN A 82 25.42 4.89 12.52
CA GLN A 82 25.30 3.72 13.42
C GLN A 82 23.84 3.35 13.73
N ALA A 83 22.92 4.30 13.57
CA ALA A 83 21.51 4.13 13.86
C ALA A 83 20.66 4.56 12.68
N ARG A 84 19.41 4.09 12.66
CA ARG A 84 18.43 4.40 11.61
C ARG A 84 17.18 5.06 12.22
N PRO A 85 17.28 6.32 12.70
CA PRO A 85 16.21 6.99 13.41
C PRO A 85 14.91 7.13 12.60
N LEU A 86 14.98 7.51 11.32
CA LEU A 86 13.80 7.65 10.46
C LEU A 86 13.09 6.30 10.27
N ASN A 87 13.87 5.25 10.02
CA ASN A 87 13.32 3.89 9.94
C ASN A 87 12.69 3.45 11.27
N GLY A 88 13.28 3.81 12.41
CA GLY A 88 12.71 3.58 13.73
C GLY A 88 11.34 4.25 13.89
N MET A 89 11.23 5.53 13.54
CA MET A 89 9.97 6.30 13.57
C MET A 89 8.93 5.71 12.62
N PHE A 90 9.35 5.31 11.42
CA PHE A 90 8.48 4.66 10.44
C PHE A 90 7.87 3.39 11.00
N TYR A 91 8.66 2.47 11.54
CA TYR A 91 8.12 1.23 12.13
C TYR A 91 7.28 1.47 13.38
N ALA A 92 7.61 2.47 14.19
CA ALA A 92 6.76 2.85 15.32
C ALA A 92 5.39 3.36 14.86
N ALA A 93 5.32 4.06 13.74
CA ALA A 93 4.04 4.46 13.13
C ALA A 93 3.28 3.26 12.52
N VAL A 94 3.97 2.33 11.85
CA VAL A 94 3.38 1.08 11.35
C VAL A 94 2.70 0.30 12.49
N GLU A 95 3.38 0.15 13.63
CA GLU A 95 2.86 -0.54 14.82
C GLU A 95 1.65 0.17 15.43
N ARG A 96 1.67 1.51 15.52
CA ARG A 96 0.52 2.31 15.96
C ARG A 96 -0.68 2.19 15.02
N LEU A 97 -0.45 1.98 13.74
CA LEU A 97 -1.48 1.71 12.73
C LEU A 97 -1.91 0.24 12.68
N GLY A 98 -1.45 -0.59 13.63
CA GLY A 98 -1.97 -1.93 13.86
C GLY A 98 -1.28 -3.04 13.07
N LEU A 99 -0.21 -2.75 12.32
CA LEU A 99 0.61 -3.79 11.68
C LEU A 99 1.90 -4.02 12.45
N THR A 100 2.33 -5.27 12.55
CA THR A 100 3.68 -5.59 13.02
C THR A 100 4.72 -5.28 11.93
N ARG A 101 5.99 -5.15 12.32
CA ARG A 101 7.09 -4.99 11.35
C ARG A 101 7.15 -6.13 10.34
N ARG A 102 6.88 -7.36 10.78
CA ARG A 102 6.87 -8.55 9.92
C ARG A 102 5.74 -8.48 8.89
N GLU A 103 4.54 -8.12 9.33
CA GLU A 103 3.40 -7.90 8.45
C GLU A 103 3.70 -6.83 7.40
N TRP A 104 4.29 -5.69 7.79
CA TRP A 104 4.70 -4.67 6.83
C TRP A 104 5.72 -5.17 5.79
N GLN A 105 6.69 -5.98 6.21
CA GLN A 105 7.68 -6.55 5.28
C GLN A 105 7.03 -7.48 4.25
N GLN A 106 5.97 -8.20 4.60
CA GLN A 106 5.23 -9.05 3.67
C GLN A 106 4.58 -8.21 2.55
N LEU A 107 4.07 -7.03 2.88
CA LEU A 107 3.46 -6.14 1.89
C LEU A 107 4.45 -5.57 0.87
N LYS A 108 5.77 -5.64 1.11
CA LYS A 108 6.78 -5.16 0.13
C LYS A 108 6.73 -5.89 -1.20
N VAL A 109 6.27 -7.14 -1.22
CA VAL A 109 6.09 -7.91 -2.46
C VAL A 109 5.06 -7.23 -3.37
N ILE A 110 4.10 -6.53 -2.76
CA ILE A 110 3.14 -5.65 -3.43
C ILE A 110 3.77 -4.26 -3.53
N SER A 111 4.73 -4.12 -4.46
CA SER A 111 5.43 -2.86 -4.67
C SER A 111 4.51 -1.81 -5.30
N THR A 112 4.70 -0.55 -4.90
CA THR A 112 4.09 0.61 -5.54
C THR A 112 4.69 0.93 -6.91
N ASP A 113 5.69 0.20 -7.38
CA ASP A 113 6.33 0.41 -8.69
C ASP A 113 5.97 -0.70 -9.69
N SER A 114 5.02 -1.59 -9.34
CA SER A 114 4.52 -2.58 -10.28
C SER A 114 3.88 -1.88 -11.48
N VAL A 115 4.30 -2.26 -12.69
CA VAL A 115 3.69 -1.81 -13.95
C VAL A 115 2.19 -2.10 -13.88
N ALA A 116 1.39 -1.06 -13.69
CA ALA A 116 -0.06 -1.20 -13.60
C ALA A 116 -0.57 -1.41 -15.02
N ALA A 117 -0.82 -2.66 -15.39
CA ALA A 117 -1.56 -2.99 -16.60
C ALA A 117 -3.07 -2.69 -16.42
N PHE A 118 -3.54 -2.56 -15.17
CA PHE A 118 -4.93 -2.32 -14.80
C PHE A 118 -5.02 -1.22 -13.74
N HIS A 119 -5.86 -0.21 -13.98
CA HIS A 119 -5.98 1.00 -13.13
C HIS A 119 -7.05 0.91 -12.04
N ARG A 120 -7.60 -0.28 -11.77
CA ARG A 120 -8.70 -0.43 -10.81
C ARG A 120 -8.16 -0.91 -9.47
N LYS A 121 -8.24 -0.05 -8.46
CA LYS A 121 -8.11 -0.41 -7.05
C LYS A 121 -9.22 -1.38 -6.64
N PHE A 122 -8.88 -2.47 -5.97
CA PHE A 122 -9.87 -3.38 -5.41
C PHE A 122 -10.67 -2.72 -4.28
N THR A 123 -11.94 -3.03 -4.18
CA THR A 123 -12.72 -2.76 -2.97
C THR A 123 -12.27 -3.67 -1.82
N LEU A 124 -12.69 -3.36 -0.60
CA LEU A 124 -12.41 -4.21 0.57
C LEU A 124 -13.03 -5.61 0.46
N GLU A 125 -14.17 -5.72 -0.22
CA GLU A 125 -14.86 -6.99 -0.48
C GLU A 125 -14.08 -7.80 -1.52
N GLU A 126 -13.68 -7.17 -2.63
CA GLU A 126 -12.85 -7.81 -3.65
C GLU A 126 -11.52 -8.31 -3.06
N LEU A 127 -10.86 -7.54 -2.20
CA LEU A 127 -9.62 -8.00 -1.55
C LEU A 127 -9.80 -9.26 -0.69
N GLN A 128 -10.98 -9.45 -0.09
CA GLN A 128 -11.26 -10.61 0.75
C GLN A 128 -11.49 -11.87 -0.09
N HIS A 129 -12.20 -11.72 -1.21
CA HIS A 129 -12.69 -12.83 -2.01
C HIS A 129 -11.88 -13.11 -3.29
N GLU A 130 -11.02 -12.19 -3.73
CA GLU A 130 -10.15 -12.38 -4.90
C GLU A 130 -9.24 -13.60 -4.73
N VAL A 131 -8.90 -14.28 -5.82
CA VAL A 131 -8.02 -15.45 -5.79
C VAL A 131 -6.57 -14.98 -5.91
N PHE A 132 -5.90 -14.83 -4.78
CA PHE A 132 -4.48 -14.51 -4.75
C PHE A 132 -3.65 -15.71 -5.25
N PRO A 133 -2.61 -15.48 -6.05
CA PRO A 133 -1.61 -16.51 -6.34
C PRO A 133 -1.00 -17.06 -5.03
N PRO A 134 -0.60 -18.34 -4.97
CA PRO A 134 -0.07 -18.97 -3.76
C PRO A 134 1.08 -18.18 -3.09
N GLU A 135 1.94 -17.54 -3.90
CA GLU A 135 3.06 -16.74 -3.39
C GLU A 135 2.63 -15.40 -2.75
N LEU A 136 1.43 -14.90 -3.06
CA LEU A 136 0.87 -13.66 -2.52
C LEU A 136 -0.19 -13.90 -1.45
N GLU A 137 -0.67 -15.15 -1.29
CA GLU A 137 -1.77 -15.49 -0.37
C GLU A 137 -1.51 -15.00 1.06
N ALA A 138 -0.28 -15.16 1.54
CA ALA A 138 0.13 -14.69 2.88
C ALA A 138 0.01 -13.17 3.06
N CYS A 139 0.01 -12.39 1.96
CA CYS A 139 -0.15 -10.94 1.99
C CYS A 139 -1.63 -10.52 2.10
N ARG A 140 -2.58 -11.39 1.71
CA ARG A 140 -4.01 -11.04 1.63
C ARG A 140 -4.55 -10.56 2.98
N ALA A 141 -4.37 -11.34 4.03
CA ALA A 141 -4.87 -10.99 5.36
C ALA A 141 -4.27 -9.67 5.88
N VAL A 142 -2.97 -9.47 5.65
CA VAL A 142 -2.26 -8.25 6.06
C VAL A 142 -2.75 -7.04 5.26
N LEU A 143 -2.97 -7.20 3.96
CA LEU A 143 -3.46 -6.14 3.09
C LEU A 143 -4.89 -5.74 3.45
N VAL A 144 -5.78 -6.71 3.70
CA VAL A 144 -7.15 -6.45 4.17
C VAL A 144 -7.12 -5.70 5.51
N LYS A 145 -6.25 -6.11 6.43
CA LYS A 145 -6.06 -5.44 7.73
C LYS A 145 -5.62 -3.98 7.54
N ALA A 146 -4.62 -3.74 6.69
CA ALA A 146 -4.14 -2.41 6.37
C ALA A 146 -5.24 -1.54 5.73
N ALA A 147 -5.93 -2.07 4.72
CA ALA A 147 -6.98 -1.37 3.98
C ALA A 147 -8.17 -1.02 4.88
N ARG A 148 -8.58 -1.93 5.78
CA ARG A 148 -9.62 -1.65 6.78
C ARG A 148 -9.21 -0.51 7.70
N LYS A 149 -7.95 -0.48 8.16
CA LYS A 149 -7.46 0.61 9.01
C LYS A 149 -7.47 1.96 8.29
N VAL A 150 -7.06 1.99 7.02
CA VAL A 150 -7.15 3.21 6.20
C VAL A 150 -8.61 3.67 6.08
N ALA A 151 -9.54 2.76 5.79
CA ALA A 151 -10.96 3.09 5.68
C ALA A 151 -11.53 3.63 7.00
N GLU A 152 -11.20 3.01 8.14
CA GLU A 152 -11.57 3.50 9.47
C GLU A 152 -11.08 4.93 9.71
N LEU A 153 -9.80 5.21 9.43
CA LEU A 153 -9.22 6.55 9.59
C LEU A 153 -9.82 7.58 8.63
N ASN A 154 -10.17 7.18 7.41
CA ASN A 154 -10.85 8.06 6.46
C ASN A 154 -12.27 8.42 6.96
N ASN A 155 -13.01 7.43 7.46
CA ASN A 155 -14.35 7.64 7.99
C ASN A 155 -14.33 8.53 9.25
N LEU A 156 -13.36 8.34 10.14
CA LEU A 156 -13.17 9.21 11.31
C LEU A 156 -12.84 10.65 10.90
N ALA A 157 -11.99 10.83 9.89
CA ALA A 157 -11.68 12.16 9.37
C ALA A 157 -12.88 12.84 8.69
N GLN A 158 -13.78 12.07 8.07
CA GLN A 158 -15.02 12.60 7.49
C GLN A 158 -16.10 12.88 8.54
N GLY A 159 -16.21 12.04 9.57
CA GLY A 159 -17.14 12.23 10.69
C GLY A 159 -16.76 13.41 11.59
N ALA A 160 -15.47 13.73 11.72
CA ALA A 160 -15.00 14.89 12.47
C ALA A 160 -15.27 16.25 11.80
N VAL A 161 -15.77 16.26 10.55
CA VAL A 161 -16.09 17.49 9.79
C VAL A 161 -17.61 17.75 9.80
N ALA A 162 -18.42 16.87 10.38
CA ALA A 162 -19.88 16.92 10.26
C ALA A 162 -20.62 17.59 11.44
N ASP A 163 -19.92 18.14 12.45
CA ASP A 163 -20.54 18.55 13.73
C ASP A 163 -20.33 20.04 14.10
N ASP A 164 -20.05 20.93 13.14
CA ASP A 164 -19.81 22.37 13.44
C ASP A 164 -20.69 23.36 12.67
N ASP A 165 -21.87 22.95 12.16
CA ASP A 165 -22.87 23.88 11.61
C ASP A 165 -24.30 23.43 11.95
N ASP A 166 -24.85 24.03 13.01
CA ASP A 166 -26.22 24.58 13.14
C ASP A 166 -26.73 24.50 14.59
N ASP A 167 -26.08 25.25 15.48
CA ASP A 167 -26.77 25.92 16.58
C ASP A 167 -26.69 27.43 16.33
N ASP A 168 -27.73 27.97 15.69
CA ASP A 168 -28.11 29.37 15.83
C ASP A 168 -29.62 29.49 15.60
N GLY A 169 -30.37 29.18 16.65
CA GLY A 169 -31.75 29.62 16.77
C GLY A 169 -31.82 31.14 16.95
N PHE A 170 -32.28 31.87 15.93
CA PHE A 170 -32.97 33.15 16.09
C PHE A 170 -33.66 33.60 14.79
N PHE A 171 -35.00 33.51 14.72
CA PHE A 171 -35.94 34.57 14.29
C PHE A 171 -37.39 34.06 14.35
#